data_AF-A0A3N5UGW2-F1
#
_entry.id   AF-A0A3N5UGW2-F1
#
_cell.length_a   1.000
_cell.length_b   1.000
_cell.length_c   1.000
_cell.angle_alpha   90.00
_cell.angle_beta   90.00
_cell.angle_gamma   90.00
#
_symmetry.space_group_name_H-M   'P 1'
#
loop_
_entity.id
_entity.type
_entity.pdbx_description
1 polymer ?
#
loop_
_entity_poly.entity_id
_entity_poly.type
_entity_poly.pdbx_seq_one_letter_code
_entity_poly.pdbx_strand_id
1 'polypeptide(L)' 'MVENFCDLSRLIRSLQRLEGNPDCFGTVENACERTGCAWREYCLTPLGRSDLPGKTADETAHR' A
#
# COMPACT_ATOMS: atom_id res chain seq x y z
N MET A 1 9.24 -11.79 12.79
CA MET A 1 8.27 -10.81 13.33
C MET A 1 7.10 -10.76 12.37
N VAL A 2 5.90 -11.13 12.82
CA VAL A 2 4.69 -11.00 11.99
C VAL A 2 4.14 -9.61 12.29
N GLU A 3 4.50 -8.64 11.46
CA GLU A 3 3.89 -7.31 11.56
C GLU A 3 2.42 -7.43 11.14
N ASN A 4 1.52 -6.88 11.95
CA ASN A 4 0.07 -6.94 11.72
C ASN A 4 -0.31 -6.00 10.57
N PHE A 5 -0.19 -6.45 9.32
CA PHE A 5 -0.55 -5.70 8.12
C PHE A 5 -2.02 -5.24 8.09
N CYS A 6 -2.90 -5.93 8.83
CA CYS A 6 -4.28 -5.50 9.06
C CYS A 6 -4.36 -4.15 9.79
N ASP A 7 -3.45 -3.88 10.73
CA ASP A 7 -3.46 -2.63 11.51
C ASP A 7 -2.96 -1.46 10.65
N LEU A 8 -1.94 -1.69 9.84
CA LEU A 8 -1.45 -0.68 8.89
C LEU A 8 -2.51 -0.31 7.86
N SER A 9 -3.21 -1.30 7.30
CA SER A 9 -4.29 -1.06 6.33
C SER A 9 -5.43 -0.25 6.94
N ARG A 10 -5.80 -0.53 8.20
CA ARG A 10 -6.82 0.22 8.93
C ARG A 10 -6.38 1.65 9.25
N LEU A 11 -5.10 1.84 9.60
CA LEU A 11 -4.52 3.16 9.83
C LEU A 11 -4.57 4.00 8.56
N ILE A 12 -4.06 3.48 7.44
CA ILE A 12 -4.02 4.19 6.16
C ILE A 12 -5.43 4.56 5.69
N ARG A 13 -6.39 3.63 5.79
CA ARG A 13 -7.80 3.94 5.46
C ARG A 13 -8.38 5.04 6.35
N SER A 14 -7.96 5.10 7.61
CA SER A 14 -8.38 6.19 8.51
C SER A 14 -7.81 7.54 8.06
N LEU A 15 -6.56 7.59 7.60
CA LEU A 15 -5.97 8.79 7.00
C LEU A 15 -6.66 9.18 5.70
N GLN A 16 -6.97 8.22 4.82
CA GLN A 16 -7.71 8.47 3.59
C GLN A 16 -9.04 9.19 3.87
N ARG A 17 -9.81 8.74 4.88
CA ARG A 17 -11.05 9.42 5.28
C ARG A 17 -10.82 10.85 5.78
N LEU A 18 -9.75 11.10 6.53
CA LEU A 18 -9.40 12.45 6.99
C LEU A 18 -9.03 13.38 5.82
N GLU A 19 -8.43 12.84 4.75
CA GLU A 19 -8.15 13.56 3.50
C GLU A 19 -9.38 13.68 2.56
N GLY A 20 -10.52 13.08 2.95
CA GLY A 20 -11.71 12.98 2.13
C GLY A 20 -11.58 12.03 0.93
N ASN A 21 -10.57 11.15 0.95
CA ASN A 21 -10.33 10.09 -0.02
C ASN A 21 -11.13 8.83 0.37
N PRO A 22 -11.55 7.99 -0.61
CA PRO A 22 -12.19 6.71 -0.32
C PRO A 22 -11.20 5.70 0.27
N ASP A 23 -11.70 4.70 1.00
CA ASP A 23 -10.95 3.58 1.58
C ASP A 23 -10.40 2.62 0.49
N CYS A 24 -9.53 3.13 -0.39
CA CYS A 24 -9.02 2.43 -1.56
C CYS A 24 -7.71 1.67 -1.29
N PHE A 25 -7.06 1.88 -0.14
CA PHE A 25 -5.82 1.17 0.19
C PHE A 25 -6.07 -0.32 0.43
N GLY A 26 -5.51 -1.17 -0.42
CA GLY A 26 -5.54 -2.63 -0.27
C GLY A 26 -6.92 -3.25 -0.34
N THR A 27 -7.89 -2.56 -0.93
CA THR A 27 -9.30 -2.99 -1.04
C THR A 27 -9.73 -3.21 -2.48
N VAL A 28 -9.11 -2.56 -3.46
CA VAL A 28 -9.63 -2.55 -4.83
C VAL A 28 -8.56 -2.96 -5.83
N GLU A 29 -8.87 -3.98 -6.61
CA GLU A 29 -8.19 -4.32 -7.85
C GLU A 29 -8.38 -3.18 -8.87
N ASN A 30 -7.58 -2.12 -8.75
CA ASN A 30 -7.38 -1.06 -9.76
C ASN A 30 -8.30 0.18 -9.74
N ALA A 31 -8.92 0.55 -8.62
CA ALA A 31 -9.74 1.77 -8.57
C ALA A 31 -9.32 2.74 -7.46
N CYS A 32 -8.23 3.47 -7.70
CA CYS A 32 -8.01 4.77 -7.07
C CYS A 32 -8.37 5.85 -8.09
N GLU A 33 -9.55 6.46 -7.98
CA GLU A 33 -10.02 7.48 -8.95
C GLU A 33 -9.51 8.89 -8.62
N ARG A 34 -9.02 9.10 -7.39
CA ARG A 34 -8.51 10.40 -6.93
C ARG A 34 -7.03 10.56 -7.29
N THR A 35 -6.72 11.52 -8.15
CA THR A 35 -5.33 11.82 -8.56
C THR A 35 -4.49 12.39 -7.41
N GLY A 36 -5.12 13.04 -6.43
CA GLY A 36 -4.46 13.58 -5.22
C GLY A 36 -4.35 12.63 -4.03
N CYS A 37 -4.61 11.33 -4.19
CA CYS A 37 -4.41 10.37 -3.11
C CYS A 37 -2.92 10.13 -2.87
N ALA A 38 -2.42 10.40 -1.66
CA ALA A 38 -1.02 10.18 -1.29
C ALA A 38 -0.59 8.71 -1.40
N TRP A 39 -1.56 7.79 -1.36
CA TRP A 39 -1.35 6.34 -1.36
C TRP A 39 -1.65 5.68 -2.70
N ARG A 40 -1.89 6.47 -3.75
CA ARG A 40 -2.38 6.02 -5.07
C ARG A 40 -1.56 4.86 -5.64
N GLU A 41 -0.24 4.91 -5.56
CA GLU A 41 0.66 3.87 -6.06
C GLU A 41 0.44 2.51 -5.35
N TYR A 42 0.23 2.53 -4.04
CA TYR A 42 -0.06 1.33 -3.26
C TYR A 42 -1.50 0.86 -3.43
N CYS A 43 -2.45 1.78 -3.62
CA CYS A 43 -3.83 1.43 -3.92
C CYS A 43 -3.99 0.73 -5.27
N LEU A 44 -3.15 1.08 -6.25
CA LEU A 44 -3.14 0.46 -7.58
C LEU A 44 -2.27 -0.80 -7.65
N THR A 45 -1.48 -1.07 -6.60
CA THR A 45 -0.67 -2.29 -6.54
C THR A 45 -1.54 -3.43 -5.99
N PRO A 46 -1.70 -4.55 -6.70
CA PRO A 46 -2.39 -5.70 -6.16
C PRO A 46 -1.59 -6.24 -4.96
N LEU A 47 -2.11 -6.04 -3.73
CA LEU A 47 -1.46 -6.48 -2.47
C LEU A 47 -1.45 -8.02 -2.28
N GLY A 48 -1.43 -8.79 -3.38
CA GLY A 48 -1.60 -10.24 -3.41
C GLY A 48 -0.36 -11.06 -3.76
N ARG A 49 0.79 -10.46 -4.08
CA ARG A 49 2.01 -11.24 -4.34
C ARG A 49 3.24 -10.39 -4.06
N SER A 50 3.88 -10.60 -2.91
CA SER A 50 5.31 -10.41 -2.58
C SER A 50 6.07 -9.11 -2.96
N ASP A 51 5.47 -8.16 -3.67
CA ASP A 51 6.17 -7.11 -4.39
C ASP A 51 5.68 -5.72 -3.95
N LEU A 52 6.00 -5.35 -2.71
CA LEU A 52 5.96 -3.94 -2.29
C LEU A 52 7.09 -3.18 -3.01
N PRO A 53 6.81 -2.04 -3.68
CA PRO A 53 7.84 -1.19 -4.22
C PRO A 53 8.65 -0.60 -3.06
N GLY A 54 9.87 -1.12 -2.88
CA GLY A 54 10.72 -0.83 -1.72
C GLY A 54 11.82 -1.86 -1.47
N LYS A 55 11.74 -3.06 -2.08
CA LYS A 55 12.92 -3.92 -2.21
C LYS A 55 13.82 -3.39 -3.33
N THR A 56 14.65 -2.40 -3.01
CA THR A 56 15.86 -2.17 -3.80
C THR A 56 16.65 -3.48 -3.81
N ALA A 57 16.90 -4.01 -5.01
CA ALA A 57 17.76 -5.14 -5.22
C ALA A 57 19.20 -4.74 -4.86
N ASP A 58 19.56 -4.84 -3.58
CA ASP A 58 20.94 -4.80 -3.16
C ASP A 58 21.13 -5.80 -2.01
N GLU A 59 21.43 -7.04 -2.39
CA GLU A 59 22.17 -8.02 -1.59
C GLU A 59 22.68 -9.12 -2.54
N THR A 60 23.49 -8.71 -3.51
CA THR A 60 24.44 -9.63 -4.15
C THR A 60 25.74 -9.58 -3.37
N ALA A 61 26.21 -10.76 -2.95
CA ALA A 61 27.55 -11.09 -2.50
C ALA A 61 27.96 -10.72 -1.06
N HIS A 62 27.75 -11.66 -0.13
CA HIS A 62 28.89 -12.12 0.68
C HIS A 62 28.74 -13.57 1.19
N ARG A 63 29.49 -14.44 0.50
CA ARG A 63 30.12 -15.69 0.96
C ARG A 63 29.31 -16.98 1.08
#